data_AF-A0A7C5C511-F1
#
_entry.id   AF-A0A7C5C511-F1
#
_cell.length_a   1.000
_cell.length_b   1.000
_cell.length_c   1.000
_cell.angle_alpha   90.00
_cell.angle_beta   90.00
_cell.angle_gamma   90.00
#
_symmetry.space_group_name_H-M   'P 1'
#
loop_
_entity.id
_entity.type
_entity.pdbx_description
1 polymer ?
#
loop_
_entity_poly.entity_id
_entity_poly.type
_entity_poly.pdbx_seq_one_letter_code
_entity_poly.pdbx_strand_id
1 'polypeptide(L)'
;MMKRLAFLGVPIVSFLMVAACSSVPIPGVSVGLTAPNLAAGAGPMASSAGDADFKKDEVLCLFEQDDPLTGRYYVGRVLTPASPATKNQAEVIYVEDGKKGWSAKVVLSHKADKPDFDVGKLVLYPSGWPNHEKMSQDNYRFATWKPGHVTNNDELFKGLIEVDGDKYYAKYLRVPDAPLK
;
A
#
# COMPACT_ATOMS: atom_id res chain seq x y z
N MET A 1 22.02 47.75 30.70
CA MET A 1 22.15 47.30 32.11
C MET A 1 21.79 45.82 32.14
N MET A 2 22.81 44.95 32.11
CA MET A 2 22.66 43.49 32.09
C MET A 2 22.58 42.97 33.53
N LYS A 3 21.61 42.09 33.83
CA LYS A 3 21.69 41.19 34.97
C LYS A 3 21.32 39.77 34.53
N ARG A 4 22.35 38.94 34.56
CA ARG A 4 22.33 37.49 34.41
C ARG A 4 21.60 36.88 35.61
N LEU A 5 20.84 35.80 35.39
CA LEU A 5 20.67 34.78 36.42
C LEU A 5 20.81 33.41 35.76
N ALA A 6 21.85 32.71 36.18
CA ALA A 6 22.13 31.33 35.86
C ALA A 6 21.37 30.42 36.84
N PHE A 7 20.89 29.27 36.37
CA PHE A 7 20.61 28.11 37.22
C PHE A 7 21.17 26.85 36.56
N LEU A 8 22.19 26.28 37.21
CA LEU A 8 22.53 24.86 37.25
C LEU A 8 21.23 24.06 37.51
N GLY A 9 20.92 22.90 36.91
CA GLY A 9 21.77 21.76 36.62
C GLY A 9 21.44 20.62 37.60
N VAL A 10 20.60 19.65 37.21
CA VAL A 10 20.54 18.29 37.77
C VAL A 10 20.05 17.32 36.68
N PRO A 11 20.80 16.27 36.32
CA PRO A 11 20.32 15.19 35.46
C PRO A 11 19.65 14.10 36.31
N ILE A 12 18.39 13.77 36.03
CA ILE A 12 17.73 12.59 36.60
C ILE A 12 17.91 11.44 35.63
N VAL A 13 18.85 10.57 35.97
CA VAL A 13 18.94 9.19 35.49
C VAL A 13 17.69 8.46 36.01
N SER A 14 16.88 7.91 35.11
CA SER A 14 15.85 6.94 35.48
C SER A 14 15.85 5.80 34.48
N PHE A 15 16.43 4.71 34.96
CA PHE A 15 16.24 3.32 34.58
C PHE A 15 14.84 3.06 33.99
N LEU A 16 14.75 2.62 32.73
CA LEU A 16 13.59 1.86 32.27
C LEU A 16 14.04 0.44 31.90
N MET A 17 13.44 -0.49 32.63
CA MET A 17 13.69 -1.92 32.58
C MET A 17 13.38 -2.52 31.21
N VAL A 18 14.28 -3.40 30.77
CA VAL A 18 14.07 -4.36 29.68
C VAL A 18 13.03 -5.37 30.15
N ALA A 19 11.80 -5.28 29.63
CA ALA A 19 10.82 -6.36 29.74
C ALA A 19 10.92 -7.24 28.50
N ALA A 20 11.61 -8.38 28.64
CA ALA A 20 11.59 -9.46 27.69
C ALA A 20 10.16 -10.05 27.63
N CYS A 21 9.55 -10.06 26.44
CA CYS A 21 8.33 -10.83 26.22
C CYS A 21 8.71 -12.31 26.13
N SER A 22 8.51 -13.04 27.23
CA SER A 22 8.50 -14.50 27.26
C SER A 22 7.25 -15.02 26.54
N SER A 23 7.47 -15.80 25.49
CA SER A 23 6.42 -16.59 24.84
C SER A 23 5.96 -17.70 25.78
N VAL A 24 4.69 -17.67 26.18
CA VAL A 24 4.05 -18.75 26.94
C VAL A 24 3.60 -19.85 25.95
N PRO A 25 4.05 -21.11 26.08
CA PRO A 25 3.56 -22.21 25.25
C PRO A 25 2.15 -22.62 25.68
N ILE A 26 1.25 -22.71 24.70
CA ILE A 26 -0.11 -23.23 24.86
C ILE A 26 -0.03 -24.76 25.00
N PRO A 27 -0.53 -25.37 26.09
CA PRO A 27 -0.64 -26.81 26.21
C PRO A 27 -1.86 -27.30 25.41
N GLY A 28 -1.65 -28.18 24.42
CA GLY A 28 -2.77 -28.90 23.79
C GLY A 28 -2.68 -29.23 22.29
N VAL A 29 -1.57 -28.96 21.59
CA VAL A 29 -1.40 -29.40 20.20
C VAL A 29 -0.16 -30.27 20.07
N SER A 30 -0.37 -31.58 20.22
CA SER A 30 0.55 -32.61 19.77
C SER A 30 0.37 -32.82 18.27
N VAL A 31 1.27 -32.23 17.47
CA VAL A 31 1.56 -32.77 16.12
C VAL A 31 3.02 -33.20 16.15
N GLY A 32 3.21 -34.49 16.46
CA GLY A 32 4.49 -35.14 16.31
C GLY A 32 4.71 -35.47 14.83
N LEU A 33 5.71 -34.85 14.22
CA LEU A 33 6.40 -35.44 13.08
C LEU A 33 7.91 -35.29 13.29
N THR A 34 8.49 -36.46 13.51
CA THR A 34 9.90 -36.84 13.54
C THR A 34 10.82 -36.05 12.62
N ALA A 35 11.89 -35.48 13.20
CA ALA A 35 13.12 -35.18 12.49
C ALA A 35 13.92 -36.48 12.24
N PRO A 36 14.73 -36.51 11.18
CA PRO A 36 16.16 -36.72 11.42
C PRO A 36 17.07 -35.76 10.62
N ASN A 37 18.03 -35.19 11.36
CA ASN A 37 19.41 -34.81 11.04
C ASN A 37 19.83 -34.19 9.68
N LEU A 38 20.47 -33.01 9.82
CA LEU A 38 21.76 -32.58 9.26
C LEU A 38 21.99 -32.69 7.74
N ALA A 39 22.03 -31.54 7.06
CA ALA A 39 23.24 -31.02 6.40
C ALA A 39 22.98 -29.66 5.74
N ALA A 40 24.04 -28.86 5.73
CA ALA A 40 24.14 -27.51 5.22
C ALA A 40 23.65 -27.34 3.77
N GLY A 41 22.84 -26.32 3.58
CA GLY A 41 22.42 -25.81 2.29
C GLY A 41 21.74 -24.47 2.51
N ALA A 42 22.52 -23.45 2.87
CA ALA A 42 22.10 -22.06 2.77
C ALA A 42 21.93 -21.72 1.28
N GLY A 43 20.86 -22.23 0.68
CA GLY A 43 20.33 -21.68 -0.55
C GLY A 43 19.73 -20.31 -0.23
N PRO A 44 19.83 -19.32 -1.13
CA PRO A 44 19.12 -18.07 -0.95
C PRO A 44 17.64 -18.42 -0.74
N MET A 45 17.14 -18.08 0.44
CA MET A 45 15.73 -18.10 0.75
C MET A 45 15.10 -17.21 -0.32
N ALA A 46 14.46 -17.83 -1.32
CA ALA A 46 13.64 -17.11 -2.26
C ALA A 46 12.65 -16.35 -1.40
N SER A 47 12.83 -15.04 -1.30
CA SER A 47 11.83 -14.17 -0.71
C SER A 47 10.57 -14.46 -1.50
N SER A 48 9.64 -15.20 -0.90
CA SER A 48 8.25 -15.14 -1.30
C SER A 48 7.96 -13.66 -1.44
N ALA A 49 7.67 -13.20 -2.65
CA ALA A 49 7.27 -11.83 -2.86
C ALA A 49 6.14 -11.57 -1.87
N GLY A 50 6.41 -10.80 -0.81
CA GLY A 50 5.32 -10.26 -0.01
C GLY A 50 4.44 -9.54 -1.02
N ASP A 51 3.17 -9.93 -1.10
CA ASP A 51 2.29 -9.46 -2.16
C ASP A 51 2.28 -7.93 -2.13
N ALA A 52 2.88 -7.30 -3.13
CA ALA A 52 3.15 -5.86 -3.10
C ALA A 52 1.86 -5.08 -2.80
N ASP A 53 1.86 -4.22 -1.78
CA ASP A 53 0.64 -3.54 -1.32
C ASP A 53 0.93 -2.11 -0.83
N PHE A 54 -0.13 -1.32 -0.66
CA PHE A 54 -0.04 -0.03 0.02
C PHE A 54 0.28 -0.23 1.50
N LYS A 55 1.12 0.65 2.04
CA LYS A 55 1.39 0.66 3.48
C LYS A 55 0.18 1.24 4.21
N LYS A 56 0.19 1.07 5.54
CA LYS A 56 -0.82 1.66 6.40
C LYS A 56 -0.99 3.17 6.11
N ASP A 57 -2.26 3.57 5.98
CA ASP A 57 -2.72 4.95 5.73
C ASP A 57 -2.33 5.54 4.36
N GLU A 58 -1.81 4.72 3.43
CA GLU A 58 -1.60 5.11 2.04
C GLU A 58 -2.87 4.96 1.21
N VAL A 59 -3.11 5.95 0.34
CA VAL A 59 -4.33 6.12 -0.43
C VAL A 59 -4.00 6.61 -1.84
N LEU A 60 -4.95 6.49 -2.76
CA LEU A 60 -4.79 7.04 -4.11
C LEU A 60 -5.27 8.48 -4.16
N CYS A 61 -4.42 9.37 -4.64
CA CYS A 61 -4.63 10.80 -4.70
C CYS A 61 -4.71 11.24 -6.16
N LEU A 62 -5.83 11.83 -6.54
CA LEU A 62 -6.02 12.46 -7.85
C LEU A 62 -5.36 13.84 -7.85
N PHE A 63 -4.62 14.17 -8.91
CA PHE A 63 -4.08 15.51 -9.08
C PHE A 63 -5.22 16.53 -9.28
N GLU A 64 -5.02 17.79 -8.86
CA GLU A 64 -6.11 18.78 -8.73
C GLU A 64 -6.95 19.01 -10.01
N GLN A 65 -6.34 18.83 -11.19
CA GLN A 65 -6.93 19.17 -12.48
C GLN A 65 -7.43 17.96 -13.27
N ASP A 66 -7.25 16.76 -12.74
CA ASP A 66 -7.56 15.53 -13.45
C ASP A 66 -9.02 15.11 -13.20
N ASP A 67 -9.64 14.48 -14.20
CA ASP A 67 -10.98 13.91 -14.09
C ASP A 67 -10.94 12.56 -13.34
N PRO A 68 -11.86 12.26 -12.41
CA PRO A 68 -11.82 11.03 -11.61
C PRO A 68 -11.96 9.71 -12.40
N LEU A 69 -12.48 9.73 -13.63
CA LEU A 69 -12.71 8.53 -14.44
C LEU A 69 -11.65 8.34 -15.54
N THR A 70 -10.81 9.35 -15.79
CA THR A 70 -9.80 9.31 -16.86
C THR A 70 -8.40 9.76 -16.40
N GLY A 71 -8.34 10.35 -15.21
CA GLY A 71 -7.17 10.95 -14.60
C GLY A 71 -6.17 9.96 -14.04
N ARG A 72 -5.08 10.52 -13.54
CA ARG A 72 -3.99 9.77 -12.94
C ARG A 72 -4.01 9.90 -11.42
N TYR A 73 -3.87 8.77 -10.77
CA TYR A 73 -3.79 8.66 -9.33
C TYR A 73 -2.37 8.31 -8.91
N TYR A 74 -1.94 8.92 -7.81
CA TYR A 74 -0.63 8.70 -7.22
C TYR A 74 -0.82 8.24 -5.78
N VAL A 75 0.03 7.34 -5.30
CA VAL A 75 -0.04 6.91 -3.91
C VAL A 75 0.46 8.04 -3.01
N GLY A 76 -0.32 8.37 -1.99
CA GLY A 76 0.01 9.42 -1.03
C GLY A 76 -0.53 9.13 0.36
N ARG A 77 -0.23 10.04 1.29
CA ARG A 77 -0.81 10.07 2.64
C ARG A 77 -1.45 11.42 2.90
N VAL A 78 -2.64 11.42 3.48
CA VAL A 78 -3.37 12.64 3.81
C VAL A 78 -2.73 13.31 5.02
N LEU A 79 -2.33 14.58 4.86
CA LEU A 79 -1.85 15.44 5.95
C LEU A 79 -2.98 16.27 6.53
N THR A 80 -3.76 16.89 5.63
CA THR A 80 -4.92 17.71 5.98
C THR A 80 -6.12 17.23 5.17
N PRO A 81 -7.21 16.74 5.82
CA PRO A 81 -8.42 16.32 5.10
C PRO A 81 -9.05 17.46 4.29
N ALA A 82 -9.77 17.09 3.23
CA ALA A 82 -10.54 18.04 2.43
C ALA A 82 -11.63 18.72 3.27
N SER A 83 -11.76 20.04 3.11
CA SER A 83 -12.77 20.84 3.79
C SER A 83 -13.14 22.08 2.97
N PRO A 84 -14.24 22.78 3.29
CA PRO A 84 -14.56 24.05 2.65
C PRO A 84 -13.44 25.10 2.76
N ALA A 85 -12.68 25.08 3.87
CA ALA A 85 -11.54 25.99 4.08
C ALA A 85 -10.38 25.72 3.09
N THR A 86 -10.26 24.48 2.59
CA THR A 86 -9.27 24.07 1.60
C THR A 86 -9.87 23.91 0.20
N LYS A 87 -11.00 24.58 -0.07
CA LYS A 87 -11.75 24.46 -1.35
C LYS A 87 -12.06 23.00 -1.71
N ASN A 88 -12.34 22.18 -0.70
CA ASN A 88 -12.59 20.74 -0.80
C ASN A 88 -11.41 19.92 -1.34
N GLN A 89 -10.18 20.39 -1.16
CA GLN A 89 -8.96 19.65 -1.52
C GLN A 89 -8.23 19.14 -0.27
N ALA A 90 -7.63 17.96 -0.36
CA ALA A 90 -6.80 17.41 0.69
C ALA A 90 -5.34 17.80 0.47
N GLU A 91 -4.64 18.21 1.53
CA GLU A 91 -3.17 18.30 1.49
C GLU A 91 -2.60 16.89 1.69
N VAL A 92 -1.74 16.45 0.78
CA VAL A 92 -1.16 15.11 0.79
C VAL A 92 0.35 15.17 0.64
N ILE A 93 1.04 14.13 1.09
CA ILE A 93 2.44 13.84 0.75
C ILE A 93 2.50 12.63 -0.17
N TYR A 94 3.07 12.79 -1.36
CA TYR A 94 3.20 11.73 -2.34
C TYR A 94 4.30 10.75 -1.96
N VAL A 95 4.05 9.46 -2.15
CA VAL A 95 4.95 8.39 -1.73
C VAL A 95 6.17 8.29 -2.65
N GLU A 96 6.02 8.59 -3.94
CA GLU A 96 7.08 8.50 -4.94
C GLU A 96 8.24 9.46 -4.67
N ASP A 97 7.95 10.74 -4.41
CA ASP A 97 8.96 11.79 -4.33
C ASP A 97 9.01 12.52 -2.98
N GLY A 98 8.11 12.18 -2.06
CA GLY A 98 8.01 12.81 -0.74
C GLY A 98 7.53 14.27 -0.78
N LYS A 99 7.07 14.78 -1.92
CA LYS A 99 6.60 16.16 -2.04
C LYS A 99 5.17 16.29 -1.55
N LYS A 100 4.88 17.46 -1.00
CA LYS A 100 3.53 17.86 -0.66
C LYS A 100 2.79 18.39 -1.87
N GLY A 101 1.49 18.17 -1.93
CA GLY A 101 0.61 18.76 -2.91
C GLY A 101 -0.84 18.76 -2.48
N TRP A 102 -1.68 19.36 -3.30
CA TRP A 102 -3.12 19.33 -3.14
C TRP A 102 -3.72 18.25 -4.03
N SER A 103 -4.64 17.47 -3.47
CA SER A 103 -5.39 16.46 -4.18
C SER A 103 -6.86 16.85 -4.24
N ALA A 104 -7.42 16.84 -5.45
CA ALA A 104 -8.86 17.08 -5.64
C ALA A 104 -9.70 15.92 -5.09
N LYS A 105 -9.13 14.70 -5.05
CA LYS A 105 -9.84 13.51 -4.57
C LYS A 105 -8.89 12.49 -3.96
N VAL A 106 -9.25 12.03 -2.77
CA VAL A 106 -8.62 10.90 -2.10
C VAL A 106 -9.51 9.68 -2.24
N VAL A 107 -8.94 8.58 -2.69
CA VAL A 107 -9.62 7.31 -2.95
C VAL A 107 -9.05 6.24 -2.03
N LEU A 108 -9.89 5.77 -1.12
CA LEU A 108 -9.66 4.52 -0.40
C LEU A 108 -9.90 3.35 -1.37
N SER A 109 -9.05 2.34 -1.26
CA SER A 109 -9.12 1.16 -2.12
C SER A 109 -8.53 -0.05 -1.40
N HIS A 110 -9.01 -1.23 -1.78
CA HIS A 110 -8.47 -2.52 -1.37
C HIS A 110 -7.90 -3.27 -2.58
N LYS A 111 -7.11 -4.31 -2.32
CA LYS A 111 -6.70 -5.24 -3.37
C LYS A 111 -7.93 -5.95 -3.92
N ALA A 112 -8.01 -6.00 -5.24
CA ALA A 112 -9.10 -6.69 -5.91
C ALA A 112 -9.02 -8.20 -5.63
N ASP A 113 -10.18 -8.82 -5.40
CA ASP A 113 -10.32 -10.26 -5.29
C ASP A 113 -11.22 -10.83 -6.41
N LYS A 114 -11.47 -12.14 -6.39
CA LYS A 114 -12.20 -12.81 -7.48
C LYS A 114 -13.59 -12.17 -7.78
N PRO A 115 -14.43 -11.87 -6.77
CA PRO A 115 -15.69 -11.13 -6.95
C PRO A 115 -15.59 -9.78 -7.69
N ASP A 116 -14.43 -9.13 -7.66
CA ASP A 116 -14.26 -7.81 -8.28
C ASP A 116 -14.05 -7.87 -9.80
N PHE A 117 -13.87 -9.06 -10.35
CA PHE A 117 -13.42 -9.30 -11.71
C PHE A 117 -14.54 -9.66 -12.70
N ASP A 118 -15.77 -9.29 -12.40
CA ASP A 118 -16.86 -9.37 -13.39
C ASP A 118 -16.61 -8.36 -14.52
N VAL A 119 -16.94 -8.75 -15.76
CA VAL A 119 -16.83 -7.86 -16.93
C VAL A 119 -17.68 -6.60 -16.71
N GLY A 120 -17.09 -5.44 -17.02
CA GLY A 120 -17.69 -4.12 -16.81
C GLY A 120 -17.47 -3.54 -15.42
N LYS A 121 -16.84 -4.26 -14.48
CA LYS A 121 -16.45 -3.69 -13.18
C LYS A 121 -15.29 -2.72 -13.32
N LEU A 122 -15.35 -1.63 -12.57
CA LEU A 122 -14.28 -0.65 -12.49
C LEU A 122 -13.20 -1.15 -11.53
N VAL A 123 -11.96 -1.13 -12.01
CA VAL A 123 -10.75 -1.45 -11.25
C VAL A 123 -9.74 -0.31 -11.43
N LEU A 124 -8.80 -0.24 -10.49
CA LEU A 124 -7.64 0.64 -10.52
C LEU A 124 -6.43 -0.22 -10.86
N TYR A 125 -5.70 0.17 -11.91
CA TYR A 125 -4.56 -0.58 -12.42
C TYR A 125 -3.30 0.31 -12.47
N PRO A 126 -2.11 -0.27 -12.26
CA PRO A 126 -0.84 0.44 -12.42
C PRO A 126 -0.56 0.65 -13.91
N SER A 127 -0.71 1.88 -14.37
CA SER A 127 -0.50 2.28 -15.76
C SER A 127 0.95 2.00 -16.19
N GLY A 128 1.14 1.45 -17.39
CA GLY A 128 2.46 1.07 -17.92
C GLY A 128 2.97 -0.31 -17.46
N TRP A 129 2.16 -1.09 -16.75
CA TRP A 129 2.52 -2.44 -16.28
C TRP A 129 1.73 -3.62 -16.90
N PRO A 130 1.22 -3.56 -18.16
CA PRO A 130 0.54 -4.72 -18.74
C PRO A 130 1.51 -5.89 -18.89
N ASN A 131 1.04 -7.11 -18.68
CA ASN A 131 1.80 -8.37 -18.80
C ASN A 131 3.04 -8.51 -17.89
N HIS A 132 3.18 -7.69 -16.83
CA HIS A 132 4.30 -7.80 -15.88
C HIS A 132 3.96 -8.75 -14.73
N GLU A 133 4.48 -9.97 -14.77
CA GLU A 133 4.24 -10.99 -13.72
C GLU A 133 4.80 -10.58 -12.35
N LYS A 134 5.88 -9.78 -12.37
CA LYS A 134 6.61 -9.37 -11.18
C LYS A 134 6.69 -7.85 -11.11
N MET A 135 6.32 -7.33 -9.96
CA MET A 135 6.43 -5.93 -9.58
C MET A 135 6.95 -5.89 -8.15
N SER A 136 7.97 -5.05 -7.89
CA SER A 136 8.49 -4.84 -6.54
C SER A 136 7.51 -4.00 -5.71
N GLN A 137 7.66 -4.07 -4.38
CA GLN A 137 6.90 -3.23 -3.45
C GLN A 137 7.00 -1.74 -3.78
N ASP A 138 8.19 -1.26 -4.15
CA ASP A 138 8.41 0.14 -4.48
C ASP A 138 7.79 0.50 -5.83
N ASN A 139 7.95 -0.34 -6.86
CA ASN A 139 7.31 -0.10 -8.16
C ASN A 139 5.79 -0.05 -8.05
N TYR A 140 5.19 -0.90 -7.22
CA TYR A 140 3.75 -0.89 -6.95
C TYR A 140 3.28 0.41 -6.29
N ARG A 141 4.06 0.93 -5.34
CA ARG A 141 3.75 2.17 -4.61
C ARG A 141 4.10 3.44 -5.39
N PHE A 142 5.05 3.37 -6.33
CA PHE A 142 5.48 4.49 -7.16
C PHE A 142 4.81 4.51 -8.53
N ALA A 143 4.06 3.47 -8.87
CA ALA A 143 3.30 3.44 -10.10
C ALA A 143 2.30 4.60 -10.16
N THR A 144 2.07 5.10 -11.37
CA THR A 144 0.89 5.89 -11.68
C THR A 144 -0.29 4.94 -11.85
N TRP A 145 -1.41 5.24 -11.22
CA TRP A 145 -2.62 4.42 -11.26
C TRP A 145 -3.68 5.07 -12.14
N LYS A 146 -4.45 4.24 -12.85
CA LYS A 146 -5.57 4.68 -13.66
C LYS A 146 -6.81 3.83 -13.36
N PRO A 147 -8.02 4.43 -13.44
CA PRO A 147 -9.25 3.66 -13.49
C PRO A 147 -9.43 3.03 -14.87
N GLY A 148 -10.02 1.85 -14.91
CA GLY A 148 -10.41 1.15 -16.14
C GLY A 148 -11.44 0.08 -15.86
N HIS A 149 -11.98 -0.55 -16.90
CA HIS A 149 -13.00 -1.58 -16.76
C HIS A 149 -12.48 -2.95 -17.15
N VAL A 150 -12.89 -3.96 -16.39
CA VAL A 150 -12.66 -5.35 -16.76
C VAL A 150 -13.37 -5.63 -18.10
N THR A 151 -12.61 -6.10 -19.07
CA THR A 151 -13.10 -6.39 -20.44
C THR A 151 -13.12 -7.89 -20.72
N ASN A 152 -12.24 -8.67 -20.10
CA ASN A 152 -12.20 -10.13 -20.21
C ASN A 152 -11.58 -10.75 -18.94
N ASN A 153 -12.17 -11.84 -18.44
CA ASN A 153 -11.69 -12.59 -17.27
C ASN A 153 -11.45 -14.10 -17.54
N ASP A 154 -11.42 -14.52 -18.82
CA ASP A 154 -11.22 -15.91 -19.25
C ASP A 154 -9.89 -16.49 -18.76
N GLU A 155 -8.86 -15.64 -18.62
CA GLU A 155 -7.52 -16.03 -18.15
C GLU A 155 -7.33 -15.86 -16.64
N LEU A 156 -8.39 -15.62 -15.86
CA LEU A 156 -8.28 -15.42 -14.41
C LEU A 156 -7.73 -16.66 -13.69
N PHE A 157 -7.89 -17.86 -14.27
CA PHE A 157 -7.26 -19.10 -13.78
C PHE A 157 -5.73 -19.07 -13.86
N LYS A 158 -5.15 -18.19 -14.70
CA LYS A 158 -3.71 -17.91 -14.78
C LYS A 158 -3.32 -16.67 -13.94
N GLY A 159 -4.28 -16.08 -13.22
CA GLY A 159 -4.10 -14.82 -12.49
C GLY A 159 -4.05 -13.59 -13.38
N LEU A 160 -4.50 -13.68 -14.64
CA LEU A 160 -4.54 -12.58 -15.61
C LEU A 160 -5.97 -12.09 -15.83
N ILE A 161 -6.11 -10.80 -16.06
CA ILE A 161 -7.38 -10.16 -16.37
C ILE A 161 -7.15 -9.03 -17.36
N GLU A 162 -8.08 -8.85 -18.29
CA GLU A 162 -8.04 -7.76 -19.27
C GLU A 162 -8.79 -6.54 -18.72
N VAL A 163 -8.12 -5.39 -18.72
CA VAL A 163 -8.65 -4.09 -18.31
C VAL A 163 -8.47 -3.13 -19.48
N ASP A 164 -9.59 -2.61 -20.00
CA ASP A 164 -9.63 -1.75 -21.19
C ASP A 164 -8.82 -2.29 -22.40
N GLY A 165 -8.79 -3.61 -22.59
CA GLY A 165 -8.06 -4.28 -23.68
C GLY A 165 -6.62 -4.70 -23.37
N ASP A 166 -6.07 -4.31 -22.22
CA ASP A 166 -4.72 -4.66 -21.78
C ASP A 166 -4.74 -5.70 -20.64
N LYS A 167 -3.85 -6.69 -20.70
CA LYS A 167 -3.77 -7.75 -19.69
C LYS A 167 -2.92 -7.35 -18.49
N TYR A 168 -3.46 -7.52 -17.29
CA TYR A 168 -2.78 -7.28 -16.03
C TYR A 168 -2.84 -8.52 -15.13
N TYR A 169 -1.85 -8.67 -14.26
CA TYR A 169 -1.94 -9.67 -13.21
C TYR A 169 -2.89 -9.19 -12.11
N ALA A 170 -3.95 -9.96 -11.86
CA ALA A 170 -5.05 -9.64 -10.95
C ALA A 170 -4.56 -9.23 -9.54
N LYS A 171 -3.48 -9.84 -9.05
CA LYS A 171 -2.85 -9.53 -7.75
C LYS A 171 -2.34 -8.09 -7.60
N TYR A 172 -2.20 -7.35 -8.70
CA TYR A 172 -1.78 -5.95 -8.71
C TYR A 172 -2.92 -4.95 -8.91
N LEU A 173 -4.15 -5.43 -9.08
CA LEU A 173 -5.30 -4.57 -9.25
C LEU A 173 -5.93 -4.20 -7.92
N ARG A 174 -6.59 -3.05 -7.90
CA ARG A 174 -7.33 -2.55 -6.74
C ARG A 174 -8.75 -2.18 -7.14
N VAL A 175 -9.64 -2.12 -6.18
CA VAL A 175 -11.00 -1.60 -6.36
C VAL A 175 -11.19 -0.41 -5.42
N PRO A 176 -11.76 0.71 -5.91
CA PRO A 176 -12.09 1.82 -5.03
C PRO A 176 -13.23 1.42 -4.08
N ASP A 177 -13.10 1.75 -2.80
CA ASP A 177 -14.10 1.40 -1.78
C ASP A 177 -15.41 2.17 -1.95
N ALA A 178 -15.40 3.21 -2.78
CA ALA A 178 -16.56 4.00 -3.16
C ALA A 178 -16.50 4.36 -4.65
N PRO A 179 -17.66 4.57 -5.32
CA PRO A 179 -17.69 4.95 -6.73
C PRO A 179 -16.85 6.21 -7.03
N LEU A 180 -16.11 6.15 -8.13
CA LEU A 180 -15.48 7.33 -8.70
C LEU A 180 -16.57 8.23 -9.33
N LYS A 181 -16.48 9.53 -9.05
CA LYS A 181 -17.45 10.60 -9.30
C LYS A 181 -16.67 11.90 -9.38
#